data_AF-A0A415DKN7-F1
#
_entry.id   AF-A0A415DKN7-F1
#
_cell.length_a   1.000
_cell.length_b   1.000
_cell.length_c   1.000
_cell.angle_alpha   90.00
_cell.angle_beta   90.00
_cell.angle_gamma   90.00
#
_symmetry.space_group_name_H-M   'P 1'
#
loop_
_entity.id
_entity.type
_entity.pdbx_description
1 polymer ?
#
loop_
_entity_poly.entity_id
_entity_poly.type
_entity_poly.pdbx_seq_one_letter_code
_entity_poly.pdbx_strand_id
1 'polypeptide(L)' 'MDMRELIEQLEQRTADLFRDARSQLDKGNKAAGLRARRTSLEVEPLLKQFRKMSLEIANEKRKD' A
#
# COMPACT_ATOMS: atom_id res chain seq x y z
N MET A 1 4.79 -7.03 12.54
CA MET A 1 4.49 -7.36 11.14
C MET A 1 5.80 -7.66 10.44
N ASP A 2 5.94 -8.85 9.87
CA ASP A 2 7.10 -9.19 9.05
C ASP A 2 6.96 -8.67 7.60
N MET A 3 7.98 -8.86 6.78
CA MET A 3 7.95 -8.39 5.39
C MET A 3 6.90 -9.11 4.54
N ARG A 4 6.58 -10.37 4.83
CA ARG A 4 5.58 -11.13 4.10
C ARG A 4 4.19 -10.57 4.39
N GLU A 5 3.83 -10.44 5.67
CA GLU A 5 2.58 -9.86 6.11
C GLU A 5 2.40 -8.43 5.58
N LEU A 6 3.48 -7.65 5.52
CA LEU A 6 3.44 -6.29 4.96
C LEU A 6 3.10 -6.31 3.46
N ILE A 7 3.72 -7.19 2.69
CA ILE A 7 3.46 -7.33 1.25
C ILE A 7 2.00 -7.73 1.02
N GLU A 8 1.51 -8.74 1.76
CA GLU A 8 0.12 -9.19 1.66
C GLU A 8 -0.88 -8.05 2.00
N GLN A 9 -0.61 -7.24 3.02
CA GLN A 9 -1.43 -6.06 3.33
C GLN A 9 -1.36 -4.98 2.24
N LEU A 10 -0.19 -4.73 1.67
CA LEU A 10 -0.01 -3.76 0.58
C LEU A 10 -0.76 -4.18 -0.68
N GLU A 11 -0.71 -5.45 -1.06
CA GLU A 11 -1.43 -6.00 -2.21
C GLU A 11 -2.94 -5.78 -2.07
N GLN A 12 -3.51 -6.18 -0.92
CA GLN A 12 -4.94 -6.03 -0.65
C GLN A 12 -5.38 -4.56 -0.69
N ARG A 13 -4.68 -3.69 0.04
CA ARG A 13 -5.07 -2.27 0.13
C ARG A 13 -4.88 -1.54 -1.19
N THR A 14 -3.85 -1.88 -1.96
CA THR A 14 -3.62 -1.27 -3.28
C THR A 14 -4.69 -1.71 -4.28
N ALA A 15 -5.13 -2.97 -4.23
CA ALA A 15 -6.26 -3.44 -5.04
C ALA A 15 -7.55 -2.70 -4.69
N ASP A 16 -7.85 -2.53 -3.40
CA ASP A 16 -9.02 -1.78 -2.93
C ASP A 16 -8.96 -0.30 -3.34
N LEU A 17 -7.79 0.33 -3.20
CA LEU A 17 -7.52 1.70 -3.64
C LEU A 17 -7.86 1.88 -5.12
N PHE A 18 -7.33 1.03 -6.00
CA PHE A 18 -7.56 1.15 -7.44
C PHE A 18 -9.00 0.85 -7.82
N ARG A 19 -9.65 -0.13 -7.18
CA ARG A 19 -11.08 -0.44 -7.42
C ARG A 19 -11.95 0.78 -7.13
N ASP A 20 -11.77 1.40 -5.97
CA ASP A 20 -12.58 2.55 -5.56
C ASP A 20 -12.21 3.82 -6.34
N ALA A 21 -10.94 4.04 -6.67
CA ALA A 21 -10.50 5.16 -7.51
C ALA A 21 -11.09 5.09 -8.93
N ARG A 22 -11.07 3.90 -9.56
CA ARG A 22 -11.70 3.68 -10.87
C ARG A 22 -13.21 3.90 -10.82
N SER A 23 -13.88 3.39 -9.79
CA SER A 23 -15.32 3.62 -9.58
C SER A 23 -15.65 5.11 -9.42
N GLN A 24 -14.80 5.89 -8.73
CA GLN A 24 -14.94 7.34 -8.66
C GLN A 24 -14.79 7.98 -10.05
N LEU A 25 -13.74 7.61 -10.80
CA LEU A 25 -13.43 8.18 -12.11
C LEU A 25 -14.51 7.87 -13.15
N ASP A 26 -14.86 6.60 -13.29
CA ASP A 26 -15.69 6.11 -14.40
C ASP A 26 -17.18 6.36 -14.15
N LYS A 27 -17.60 6.38 -12.87
CA LYS A 27 -19.02 6.44 -12.49
C LYS A 27 -19.40 7.66 -11.66
N GLY A 28 -18.45 8.56 -11.39
CA GLY A 28 -18.68 9.72 -10.51
C GLY A 28 -19.02 9.33 -9.06
N ASN A 29 -18.69 8.11 -8.62
CA ASN A 29 -19.07 7.61 -7.30
C ASN A 29 -18.27 8.29 -6.18
N LYS A 30 -18.86 9.33 -5.57
CA LYS A 30 -18.22 10.12 -4.49
C LYS A 30 -17.86 9.29 -3.25
N ALA A 31 -18.69 8.31 -2.89
CA ALA A 31 -18.44 7.45 -1.74
C ALA A 31 -17.23 6.53 -1.96
N ALA A 32 -17.09 5.98 -3.17
CA ALA A 32 -15.89 5.25 -3.57
C ALA A 32 -14.65 6.16 -3.51
N GLY A 33 -14.77 7.41 -3.98
CA GLY A 33 -13.68 8.37 -3.87
C GLY A 33 -13.26 8.70 -2.44
N LEU A 34 -14.19 8.76 -1.49
CA LEU A 34 -13.85 8.93 -0.08
C LEU A 34 -13.08 7.72 0.45
N ARG A 35 -13.49 6.50 0.11
CA ARG A 35 -12.78 5.28 0.51
C ARG A 35 -11.39 5.21 -0.10
N ALA A 36 -11.23 5.49 -1.40
CA ALA A 36 -9.93 5.55 -2.06
C ALA A 36 -8.95 6.49 -1.35
N ARG A 37 -9.40 7.70 -0.96
CA ARG A 37 -8.56 8.64 -0.20
C ARG A 37 -8.17 8.12 1.19
N ARG A 38 -9.07 7.42 1.89
CA ARG A 38 -8.75 6.79 3.18
C ARG A 38 -7.72 5.67 3.01
N THR A 39 -7.94 4.78 2.04
CA THR A 39 -7.01 3.69 1.74
C THR A 39 -5.64 4.22 1.29
N SER A 40 -5.57 5.33 0.55
CA SER A 40 -4.27 5.91 0.18
C SER A 40 -3.48 6.41 1.40
N LEU A 41 -4.16 6.97 2.41
CA LEU A 41 -3.52 7.39 3.66
C LEU A 41 -3.02 6.19 4.48
N GLU A 42 -3.69 5.04 4.40
CA GLU A 42 -3.27 3.80 5.04
C GLU A 42 -2.11 3.13 4.30
N VAL A 43 -2.04 3.24 2.97
CA VAL A 43 -0.96 2.68 2.13
C VAL A 43 0.36 3.43 2.30
N GLU A 44 0.34 4.75 2.47
CA GLU A 44 1.57 5.56 2.61
C GLU A 44 2.56 5.07 3.70
N PRO A 45 2.15 4.86 4.96
CA PRO A 45 3.06 4.37 5.99
C PRO A 45 3.55 2.94 5.70
N LEU A 46 2.72 2.10 5.07
CA LEU A 46 3.10 0.73 4.69
C LEU A 46 4.20 0.73 3.62
N LEU A 47 4.12 1.62 2.62
CA LEU A 47 5.17 1.78 1.62
C LEU A 47 6.50 2.27 2.23
N LYS A 48 6.43 3.19 3.20
CA LYS A 48 7.61 3.64 3.95
C LYS A 48 8.24 2.49 4.74
N GLN A 49 7.43 1.70 5.42
CA GLN A 49 7.90 0.53 6.17
C GLN A 49 8.52 -0.52 5.24
N PHE A 50 7.92 -0.75 4.07
CA PHE A 50 8.45 -1.67 3.05
C PHE A 50 9.83 -1.23 2.60
N ARG A 51 9.99 0.06 2.26
CA ARG A 51 11.28 0.62 1.86
C ARG A 51 12.34 0.43 2.95
N LYS A 52 11.99 0.67 4.21
CA LYS A 52 12.92 0.51 5.34
C LYS A 52 13.41 -0.93 5.46
N MET A 53 12.49 -1.90 5.52
CA MET A 53 12.85 -3.32 5.64
C MET A 53 13.62 -3.82 4.42
N SER A 54 13.28 -3.34 3.22
CA SER A 54 13.99 -3.69 1.98
C SER A 54 15.46 -3.24 2.02
N LEU A 55 15.72 -2.03 2.54
CA LEU A 55 17.08 -1.51 2.73
C LEU A 55 17.83 -2.26 3.83
N GLU A 56 17.17 -2.64 4.92
CA GLU A 56 17.79 -3.43 6.00
C GLU A 56 18.30 -4.78 5.47
N ILE A 57 17.46 -5.53 4.74
CA ILE A 57 17.85 -6.80 4.09
C ILE A 57 19.02 -6.61 3.13
N ALA A 58 18.98 -5.54 2.32
CA ALA A 58 20.07 -5.25 1.37
C ALA A 58 21.39 -4.86 2.09
N ASN A 59 21.30 -4.24 3.26
CA ASN A 59 22.45 -3.84 4.06
C ASN A 59 23.06 -4.99 4.86
N GLU A 60 22.24 -5.91 5.37
CA GLU A 60 22.70 -7.12 6.06
C GLU A 60 23.50 -8.02 5.12
N LYS A 61 23.00 -8.24 3.89
CA LYS A 61 23.70 -9.04 2.86
C LYS A 61 25.06 -8.50 2.41
N ARG A 62 25.43 -7.28 2.78
CA ARG A 62 26.74 -6.67 2.47
C ARG A 62 27.75 -6.79 3.60
N LYS A 63 27.34 -7.32 4.75
CA LYS A 63 28.19 -7.50 5.94
C LYS A 63 28.76 -8.92 6.06
N ASP A 64 28.33 -9.82 5.19
CA ASP A 64 28.86 -11.18 5.00
C ASP A 64 29.89 -11.20 3.86
#